data_AF-A0AAE2W8C7-F1
#
_entry.id   AF-A0AAE2W8C7-F1
#
_cell.length_a   1.000
_cell.length_b   1.000
_cell.length_c   1.000
_cell.angle_alpha   90.00
_cell.angle_beta   90.00
_cell.angle_gamma   90.00
#
_symmetry.space_group_name_H-M   'P 1'
#
loop_
_entity.id
_entity.type
_entity.pdbx_description
1 polymer ?
#
loop_
_entity_poly.entity_id
_entity_poly.type
_entity_poly.pdbx_seq_one_letter_code
_entity_poly.pdbx_strand_id
1 'polypeptide(L)'
;MASPLIDAKSAWMDQARGTRSEAGQQGSWEDAGMESRRVSYRKFSQYVRKFNPDRLLEKIAQISAELERAQSERESTRWPDNSSVHQFSLALVARTAIIDGENRRKRRVDKPVTDSEIHYLCAQAIELDHPDVPKRGILDDRALTRMMARLIYHQGLFGYSNFENITRTFGVLVDHDPEVRGLPSPHQWENALGVSLPAYVAIMFHLAAAANAGSGWVTIDDIQVGVNAGAFAGADLDTVLKIIRRDLSADVHTHRALGKQQQLAGAEMWSFNPLMAKPLVSRGDRFLLPVHDYLIQKMTSLGLYFTGIAHFGDDFPRALGDSFEKYVGRHLALLEAAGAAVHPEVTYGKDTKKTVDYFVVFEEVVVLVEVKGMRANALAKAGIDAGLEQLVDKVQGARNQIDKTAKLIKDRIPELAFIPADREIRGLVVTMEPVHQIDTFLYRDMFKANTIESATAGAHDLERICPTLAAASNPGARLLAALTFADPTPPDLGRAVEGVEGVRNPVLDELWDGWSACLPAKPITPESYYRRKTSVVH
;
A
#
# COMPACT_ATOMS: atom_id res chain seq x y z
N MET A 1 -44.26 16.18 -8.44
CA MET A 1 -43.59 16.66 -9.67
C MET A 1 -42.67 15.55 -10.11
N ALA A 2 -43.10 14.78 -11.12
CA ALA A 2 -42.41 13.57 -11.60
C ALA A 2 -41.40 13.95 -12.69
N SER A 3 -40.17 13.43 -12.57
CA SER A 3 -39.03 13.76 -13.42
C SER A 3 -38.84 12.72 -14.54
N PRO A 4 -38.51 13.12 -15.79
CA PRO A 4 -38.45 12.24 -16.95
C PRO A 4 -37.04 11.63 -17.11
N LEU A 5 -36.87 10.37 -16.72
CA LEU A 5 -35.61 9.62 -16.91
C LEU A 5 -35.81 8.21 -17.51
N ILE A 6 -37.02 7.89 -18.00
CA ILE A 6 -37.33 6.56 -18.54
C ILE A 6 -37.23 6.49 -20.08
N ASP A 7 -37.28 7.61 -20.80
CA ASP A 7 -37.31 7.61 -22.28
C ASP A 7 -35.94 7.53 -22.98
N ALA A 8 -34.82 7.61 -22.26
CA ALA A 8 -33.49 7.54 -22.89
C ALA A 8 -33.01 6.10 -23.20
N LYS A 9 -33.61 5.07 -22.60
CA LYS A 9 -33.14 3.68 -22.72
C LYS A 9 -33.71 2.95 -23.95
N SER A 10 -34.88 3.36 -24.42
CA SER A 10 -35.51 2.77 -25.62
C SER A 10 -34.91 3.30 -26.93
N ALA A 11 -34.54 4.59 -26.95
CA ALA A 11 -33.92 5.21 -28.14
C ALA A 11 -32.52 4.65 -28.48
N TRP A 12 -31.78 4.15 -27.48
CA TRP A 12 -30.44 3.58 -27.70
C TRP A 12 -30.49 2.13 -28.20
N MET A 13 -31.54 1.36 -27.88
CA MET A 13 -31.66 -0.03 -28.33
C MET A 13 -32.19 -0.19 -29.75
N ASP A 14 -32.99 0.76 -30.25
CA ASP A 14 -33.48 0.72 -31.64
C ASP A 14 -32.42 1.19 -32.65
N GLN A 15 -31.47 2.04 -32.24
CA GLN A 15 -30.34 2.44 -33.08
C GLN A 15 -29.30 1.32 -33.27
N ALA A 16 -29.28 0.32 -32.38
CA ALA A 16 -28.37 -0.83 -32.45
C ALA A 16 -28.91 -2.00 -33.30
N ARG A 17 -30.17 -1.94 -33.76
CA ARG A 17 -30.80 -3.02 -34.57
C ARG A 17 -30.94 -2.70 -36.06
N GLY A 18 -30.59 -1.48 -36.48
CA GLY A 18 -30.87 -0.95 -37.83
C GLY A 18 -29.78 -1.12 -38.90
N THR A 19 -28.67 -1.83 -38.65
CA THR A 19 -27.58 -1.98 -39.64
C THR A 19 -27.04 -3.41 -39.70
N ARG A 20 -27.83 -4.31 -40.27
CA ARG A 20 -27.36 -5.60 -40.80
C ARG A 20 -27.95 -5.85 -42.18
N SER A 21 -27.31 -5.28 -43.19
CA SER A 21 -27.18 -5.91 -44.52
C SER A 21 -26.08 -5.22 -45.28
N GLU A 22 -24.87 -5.77 -45.23
CA GLU A 22 -24.01 -5.90 -46.41
C GLU A 22 -22.85 -6.83 -46.05
N ALA A 23 -22.89 -7.99 -46.68
CA ALA A 23 -21.84 -8.98 -46.66
C ALA A 23 -20.66 -8.48 -47.49
N GLY A 24 -19.44 -8.69 -47.00
CA GLY A 24 -18.24 -8.66 -47.83
C GLY A 24 -17.13 -7.75 -47.33
N GLN A 25 -16.46 -8.16 -46.24
CA GLN A 25 -15.00 -8.08 -46.06
C GLN A 25 -14.66 -8.54 -44.63
N GLN A 26 -14.43 -9.85 -44.47
CA GLN A 26 -13.55 -10.33 -43.40
C GLN A 26 -12.12 -9.95 -43.82
N GLY A 27 -11.74 -8.70 -43.55
CA GLY A 27 -10.34 -8.31 -43.51
C GLY A 27 -9.70 -8.98 -42.30
N SER A 28 -8.65 -9.76 -42.52
CA SER A 28 -7.83 -10.32 -41.46
C SER A 28 -7.28 -9.18 -40.59
N TRP A 29 -7.78 -9.09 -39.35
CA TRP A 29 -7.13 -8.31 -38.29
C TRP A 29 -5.74 -8.88 -37.93
N GLU A 30 -5.31 -9.99 -38.56
CA GLU A 30 -4.03 -10.65 -38.35
C GLU A 30 -2.86 -9.99 -39.11
N ASP A 31 -3.09 -9.10 -40.08
CA ASP A 31 -2.01 -8.54 -40.93
C ASP A 31 -1.70 -7.04 -40.72
N ALA A 32 -2.42 -6.35 -39.83
CA ALA A 32 -1.99 -5.03 -39.39
C ALA A 32 -0.86 -5.20 -38.37
N GLY A 33 0.39 -5.16 -38.83
CA GLY A 33 1.64 -5.35 -38.09
C GLY A 33 1.89 -4.40 -36.90
N MET A 34 0.99 -4.40 -35.93
CA MET A 34 1.28 -4.13 -34.53
C MET A 34 1.71 -5.46 -33.89
N GLU A 35 2.87 -5.98 -34.30
CA GLU A 35 3.68 -6.72 -33.34
C GLU A 35 4.00 -5.70 -32.24
N SER A 36 3.17 -5.65 -31.19
CA SER A 36 3.37 -4.76 -30.05
C SER A 36 4.80 -5.01 -29.59
N ARG A 37 5.61 -3.95 -29.66
CA ARG A 37 7.06 -4.10 -29.68
C ARG A 37 7.56 -4.27 -28.26
N ARG A 38 7.21 -5.41 -27.64
CA ARG A 38 7.49 -5.74 -26.25
C ARG A 38 8.96 -5.46 -25.95
N VAL A 39 9.22 -4.73 -24.88
CA VAL A 39 10.57 -4.28 -24.53
C VAL A 39 11.14 -5.24 -23.50
N SER A 40 12.13 -6.07 -23.85
CA SER A 40 12.84 -6.85 -22.81
C SER A 40 13.47 -5.92 -21.76
N TYR A 41 13.58 -6.38 -20.50
CA TYR A 41 14.24 -5.60 -19.44
C TYR A 41 15.65 -5.14 -19.82
N ARG A 42 16.42 -6.00 -20.50
CA ARG A 42 17.75 -5.66 -21.02
C ARG A 42 17.71 -4.46 -21.98
N LYS A 43 16.72 -4.40 -22.87
CA LYS A 43 16.55 -3.30 -23.83
C LYS A 43 16.11 -2.01 -23.14
N PHE A 44 15.20 -2.09 -22.18
CA PHE A 44 14.81 -0.96 -21.34
C PHE A 44 16.00 -0.40 -20.54
N SER A 45 16.76 -1.26 -19.88
CA SER A 45 17.98 -0.89 -19.17
C SER A 45 18.98 -0.20 -20.11
N GLN A 46 19.12 -0.65 -21.36
CA GLN A 46 19.94 0.05 -22.36
C GLN A 46 19.43 1.46 -22.68
N TYR A 47 18.12 1.70 -22.69
CA TYR A 47 17.55 3.04 -22.86
C TYR A 47 17.88 3.95 -21.67
N VAL A 48 17.67 3.46 -20.45
CA VAL A 48 18.01 4.19 -19.22
C VAL A 48 19.51 4.51 -19.15
N ARG A 49 20.36 3.56 -19.56
CA ARG A 49 21.83 3.73 -19.69
C ARG A 49 22.25 4.68 -20.82
N LYS A 50 21.36 5.40 -21.49
CA LYS A 50 21.78 6.51 -22.37
C LYS A 50 22.00 7.81 -21.59
N PHE A 51 21.35 7.96 -20.44
CA PHE A 51 21.32 9.19 -19.65
C PHE A 51 22.42 9.23 -18.60
N ASN A 52 22.83 10.44 -18.20
CA ASN A 52 23.59 10.61 -16.96
C ASN A 52 22.67 10.21 -15.79
N PRO A 53 23.03 9.21 -14.96
CA PRO A 53 22.21 8.76 -13.84
C PRO A 53 21.86 9.88 -12.87
N ASP A 54 22.77 10.82 -12.62
CA ASP A 54 22.53 11.92 -11.68
C ASP A 54 21.46 12.88 -12.23
N ARG A 55 21.61 13.32 -13.49
CA ARG A 55 20.61 14.18 -14.16
C ARG A 55 19.26 13.50 -14.31
N LEU A 56 19.26 12.19 -14.54
CA LEU A 56 18.03 11.42 -14.64
C LEU A 56 17.33 11.32 -13.28
N LEU A 57 18.07 11.03 -12.20
CA LEU A 57 17.50 10.98 -10.85
C LEU A 57 17.00 12.36 -10.40
N GLU A 58 17.71 13.44 -10.70
CA GLU A 58 17.27 14.82 -10.44
C GLU A 58 15.92 15.10 -11.10
N LYS A 59 15.80 14.75 -12.39
CA LYS A 59 14.56 14.97 -13.14
C LYS A 59 13.40 14.12 -12.63
N ILE A 60 13.69 12.87 -12.25
CA ILE A 60 12.70 11.97 -11.64
C ILE A 60 12.22 12.53 -10.30
N ALA A 61 13.13 12.99 -9.44
CA ALA A 61 12.80 13.60 -8.14
C ALA A 61 11.92 14.85 -8.31
N GLN A 62 12.23 15.70 -9.29
CA GLN A 62 11.42 16.87 -9.62
C GLN A 62 9.99 16.49 -10.00
N ILE A 63 9.81 15.52 -10.90
CA ILE A 63 8.49 15.10 -11.36
C ILE A 63 7.74 14.35 -10.25
N SER A 64 8.42 13.52 -9.46
CA SER A 64 7.81 12.82 -8.33
C SER A 64 7.25 13.79 -7.30
N ALA A 65 7.99 14.87 -6.97
CA ALA A 65 7.52 15.95 -6.12
C ALA A 65 6.34 16.75 -6.71
N GLU A 66 6.33 16.94 -8.03
CA GLU A 66 5.23 17.60 -8.75
C GLU A 66 3.93 16.77 -8.69
N LEU A 67 4.03 15.46 -8.95
CA LEU A 67 2.88 14.55 -8.87
C LEU A 67 2.28 14.53 -7.46
N GLU A 68 3.12 14.46 -6.43
CA GLU A 68 2.66 14.47 -5.04
C GLU A 68 1.94 15.77 -4.68
N ARG A 69 2.49 16.91 -5.10
CA ARG A 69 1.90 18.22 -4.83
C ARG A 69 0.51 18.32 -5.47
N ALA A 70 0.40 17.95 -6.74
CA ALA A 70 -0.88 17.97 -7.45
C ALA A 70 -1.93 17.06 -6.79
N GLN A 71 -1.52 15.87 -6.33
CA GLN A 71 -2.41 14.96 -5.59
C GLN A 71 -2.87 15.58 -4.27
N SER A 72 -1.96 16.19 -3.50
CA SER A 72 -2.28 16.82 -2.21
C SER A 72 -3.17 18.06 -2.35
N GLU A 73 -2.92 18.89 -3.38
CA GLU A 73 -3.64 20.14 -3.63
C GLU A 73 -4.93 19.92 -4.45
N ARG A 74 -5.21 18.68 -4.87
CA ARG A 74 -6.27 18.32 -5.82
C ARG A 74 -6.19 19.14 -7.11
N GLU A 75 -4.98 19.46 -7.53
CA GLU A 75 -4.68 20.20 -8.75
C GLU A 75 -4.44 19.24 -9.91
N SER A 76 -4.70 19.71 -11.12
CA SER A 76 -4.29 18.99 -12.33
C SER A 76 -2.77 19.03 -12.46
N THR A 77 -2.13 17.89 -12.67
CA THR A 77 -0.73 17.87 -13.10
C THR A 77 -0.64 18.30 -14.57
N ARG A 78 0.55 18.68 -15.05
CA ARG A 78 0.77 18.86 -16.50
C ARG A 78 0.77 17.54 -17.29
N TRP A 79 0.73 16.41 -16.59
CA TRP A 79 0.61 15.08 -17.15
C TRP A 79 -0.88 14.71 -17.21
N PRO A 80 -1.41 14.37 -18.39
CA PRO A 80 -2.77 13.86 -18.50
C PRO A 80 -2.97 12.59 -17.64
N ASP A 81 -4.20 12.29 -17.23
CA ASP A 81 -4.52 11.08 -16.45
C ASP A 81 -4.11 9.78 -17.16
N ASN A 82 -4.06 9.80 -18.50
CA ASN A 82 -3.61 8.69 -19.34
C ASN A 82 -2.12 8.75 -19.71
N SER A 83 -1.34 9.62 -19.08
CA SER A 83 0.11 9.71 -19.25
C SER A 83 0.78 8.44 -18.75
N SER A 84 1.93 8.08 -19.35
CA SER A 84 2.77 7.01 -18.81
C SER A 84 3.50 7.38 -17.52
N VAL A 85 3.53 8.66 -17.16
CA VAL A 85 4.31 9.22 -16.05
C VAL A 85 3.54 9.12 -14.74
N HIS A 86 3.77 8.02 -14.03
CA HIS A 86 3.25 7.77 -12.68
C HIS A 86 4.38 7.45 -11.69
N GLN A 87 4.12 7.58 -10.38
CA GLN A 87 5.11 7.28 -9.33
C GLN A 87 5.74 5.89 -9.48
N PHE A 88 4.95 4.85 -9.79
CA PHE A 88 5.48 3.49 -10.01
C PHE A 88 6.42 3.41 -11.22
N SER A 89 6.11 4.10 -12.31
CA SER A 89 6.96 4.11 -13.52
C SER A 89 8.28 4.84 -13.25
N LEU A 90 8.22 5.98 -12.55
CA LEU A 90 9.38 6.75 -12.11
C LEU A 90 10.26 5.92 -11.19
N ALA A 91 9.67 5.16 -10.27
CA ALA A 91 10.39 4.28 -9.37
C ALA A 91 11.18 3.19 -10.11
N LEU A 92 10.61 2.60 -11.17
CA LEU A 92 11.30 1.61 -11.99
C LEU A 92 12.43 2.23 -12.82
N VAL A 93 12.23 3.43 -13.37
CA VAL A 93 13.30 4.16 -14.08
C VAL A 93 14.42 4.52 -13.11
N ALA A 94 14.10 5.06 -11.93
CA ALA A 94 15.07 5.42 -10.89
C ALA A 94 15.88 4.21 -10.41
N ARG A 95 15.20 3.10 -10.13
CA ARG A 95 15.85 1.82 -9.78
C ARG A 95 16.85 1.39 -10.84
N THR A 96 16.42 1.40 -12.09
CA THR A 96 17.26 0.96 -13.22
C THR A 96 18.44 1.92 -13.44
N ALA A 97 18.24 3.23 -13.26
CA ALA A 97 19.30 4.23 -13.31
C ALA A 97 20.36 3.98 -12.23
N ILE A 98 19.93 3.64 -11.00
CA ILE A 98 20.80 3.33 -9.87
C ILE A 98 21.56 2.01 -10.09
N ILE A 99 20.87 0.94 -10.48
CA ILE A 99 21.47 -0.40 -10.54
C ILE A 99 22.37 -0.55 -11.78
N ASP A 100 21.89 -0.09 -12.93
CA ASP A 100 22.50 -0.34 -14.24
C ASP A 100 23.21 0.88 -14.85
N GLY A 101 22.92 2.08 -14.35
CA GLY A 101 23.51 3.31 -14.88
C GLY A 101 24.98 3.44 -14.54
N GLU A 102 25.90 3.30 -15.49
CA GLU A 102 27.34 3.54 -15.26
C GLU A 102 27.77 4.93 -15.70
N ASN A 103 28.53 5.65 -14.87
CA ASN A 103 29.19 6.92 -15.24
C ASN A 103 30.46 6.70 -16.10
N ARG A 104 30.79 5.46 -16.49
CA ARG A 104 32.05 5.12 -17.18
C ARG A 104 32.12 5.57 -18.63
N ARG A 105 31.01 5.94 -19.27
CA ARG A 105 31.03 6.48 -20.63
C ARG A 105 31.36 7.98 -20.56
N LYS A 106 32.63 8.34 -20.78
CA LYS A 106 33.15 9.72 -20.99
C LYS A 106 32.36 10.58 -22.00
N ARG A 107 31.39 10.02 -22.71
CA ARG A 107 30.54 10.65 -23.74
C ARG A 107 29.12 10.98 -23.28
N ARG A 108 28.70 10.67 -22.05
CA ARG A 108 27.39 11.14 -21.58
C ARG A 108 27.52 12.61 -21.25
N VAL A 109 27.01 13.44 -22.16
CA VAL A 109 26.99 14.89 -21.95
C VAL A 109 26.19 15.16 -20.69
N ASP A 110 26.68 16.08 -19.86
CA ASP A 110 25.97 16.60 -18.69
C ASP A 110 24.79 17.49 -19.12
N LYS A 111 23.90 16.91 -19.93
CA LYS A 111 22.70 17.55 -20.44
C LYS A 111 21.56 17.29 -19.46
N PRO A 112 20.75 18.32 -19.13
CA PRO A 112 19.49 18.12 -18.43
C PRO A 112 18.60 17.12 -19.17
N VAL A 113 17.91 16.26 -18.40
CA VAL A 113 16.90 15.34 -18.95
C VAL A 113 15.59 16.10 -19.14
N THR A 114 14.99 15.98 -20.32
CA THR A 114 13.75 16.66 -20.70
C THR A 114 12.52 15.87 -20.25
N ASP A 115 11.36 16.55 -20.19
CA ASP A 115 10.08 15.89 -19.87
C ASP A 115 9.71 14.83 -20.92
N SER A 116 9.96 15.09 -22.21
CA SER A 116 9.71 14.12 -23.28
C SER A 116 10.57 12.85 -23.15
N GLU A 117 11.81 12.98 -22.67
CA GLU A 117 12.68 11.82 -22.40
C GLU A 117 12.18 11.01 -21.20
N ILE A 118 11.68 11.65 -20.14
CA ILE A 118 11.03 10.95 -19.03
C ILE A 118 9.77 10.23 -19.49
N HIS A 119 8.89 10.92 -20.22
CA HIS A 119 7.69 10.31 -20.78
C HIS A 119 8.02 9.10 -21.65
N TYR A 120 9.05 9.21 -22.50
CA TYR A 120 9.54 8.06 -23.28
C TYR A 120 9.99 6.90 -22.37
N LEU A 121 10.83 7.16 -21.36
CA LEU A 121 11.30 6.12 -20.46
C LEU A 121 10.16 5.46 -19.66
N CYS A 122 9.21 6.25 -19.15
CA CYS A 122 8.03 5.74 -18.46
C CYS A 122 7.14 4.91 -19.39
N ALA A 123 6.92 5.36 -20.63
CA ALA A 123 6.20 4.58 -21.63
C ALA A 123 6.92 3.26 -21.93
N GLN A 124 8.25 3.27 -22.08
CA GLN A 124 9.02 2.03 -22.23
C GLN A 124 8.93 1.12 -21.00
N ALA A 125 8.79 1.69 -19.80
CA ALA A 125 8.63 0.94 -18.56
C ALA A 125 7.26 0.23 -18.49
N ILE A 126 6.21 0.86 -19.02
CA ILE A 126 4.87 0.24 -19.14
C ILE A 126 4.86 -0.87 -20.20
N GLU A 127 5.55 -0.66 -21.33
CA GLU A 127 5.67 -1.60 -22.46
C GLU A 127 6.69 -2.74 -22.23
N LEU A 128 7.22 -2.86 -21.02
CA LEU A 128 8.17 -3.91 -20.70
C LEU A 128 7.51 -5.29 -20.84
N ASP A 129 8.23 -6.20 -21.50
CA ASP A 129 7.76 -7.56 -21.74
C ASP A 129 7.54 -8.28 -20.41
N HIS A 130 6.42 -8.98 -20.36
CA HIS A 130 6.04 -9.77 -19.22
C HIS A 130 6.08 -11.24 -19.65
N PRO A 131 6.97 -12.07 -19.07
CA PRO A 131 7.29 -13.40 -19.60
C PRO A 131 6.07 -14.33 -19.62
N ASP A 132 5.07 -14.00 -18.81
CA ASP A 132 3.86 -14.79 -18.59
C ASP A 132 2.62 -14.21 -19.30
N VAL A 133 2.76 -13.29 -20.26
CA VAL A 133 1.61 -12.90 -21.09
C VAL A 133 1.22 -14.10 -21.97
N PRO A 134 0.03 -14.70 -21.79
CA PRO A 134 -0.37 -15.88 -22.53
C PRO A 134 -0.32 -15.63 -24.04
N LYS A 135 0.21 -16.60 -24.81
CA LYS A 135 0.23 -16.50 -26.28
C LYS A 135 -1.17 -16.67 -26.89
N ARG A 136 -2.09 -17.39 -26.20
CA ARG A 136 -3.51 -17.60 -26.54
C ARG A 136 -4.32 -17.94 -25.28
N GLY A 137 -5.56 -17.46 -25.17
CA GLY A 137 -6.48 -17.72 -24.05
C GLY A 137 -6.20 -16.84 -22.83
N ILE A 138 -7.24 -16.23 -22.22
CA ILE A 138 -7.05 -15.04 -21.37
C ILE A 138 -7.38 -15.22 -19.88
N LEU A 139 -8.02 -16.28 -19.40
CA LEU A 139 -8.69 -16.14 -18.09
C LEU A 139 -8.42 -17.19 -17.01
N ASP A 140 -7.65 -18.26 -17.27
CA ASP A 140 -7.54 -19.36 -16.29
C ASP A 140 -6.15 -20.03 -16.26
N ASP A 141 -5.09 -19.23 -16.40
CA ASP A 141 -3.71 -19.72 -16.32
C ASP A 141 -2.99 -19.08 -15.14
N ARG A 142 -2.24 -19.89 -14.40
CA ARG A 142 -1.22 -19.50 -13.41
C ARG A 142 -0.29 -18.39 -13.93
N ALA A 143 -0.09 -18.31 -15.24
CA ALA A 143 0.58 -17.19 -15.92
C ALA A 143 -0.08 -15.83 -15.65
N LEU A 144 -1.41 -15.75 -15.71
CA LEU A 144 -2.17 -14.53 -15.41
C LEU A 144 -2.03 -14.14 -13.94
N THR A 145 -2.11 -15.09 -13.01
CA THR A 145 -1.90 -14.85 -11.57
C THR A 145 -0.52 -14.25 -11.31
N ARG A 146 0.53 -14.82 -11.90
CA ARG A 146 1.90 -14.31 -11.80
C ARG A 146 2.02 -12.90 -12.37
N MET A 147 1.35 -12.61 -13.49
CA MET A 147 1.32 -11.29 -14.09
C MET A 147 0.59 -10.25 -13.24
N MET A 148 -0.60 -10.56 -12.79
CA MET A 148 -1.40 -9.66 -11.98
C MET A 148 -0.74 -9.38 -10.64
N ALA A 149 -0.13 -10.39 -10.00
CA ALA A 149 0.66 -10.20 -8.77
C ALA A 149 1.78 -9.17 -8.97
N ARG A 150 2.57 -9.31 -10.05
CA ARG A 150 3.66 -8.38 -10.38
C ARG A 150 3.17 -6.96 -10.62
N LEU A 151 2.12 -6.80 -11.42
CA LEU A 151 1.55 -5.49 -11.74
C LEU A 151 0.99 -4.82 -10.48
N ILE A 152 0.16 -5.53 -9.72
CA ILE A 152 -0.55 -4.94 -8.60
C ILE A 152 0.37 -4.63 -7.41
N TYR A 153 1.38 -5.45 -7.12
CA TYR A 153 2.33 -5.13 -6.06
C TYR A 153 3.32 -4.02 -6.46
N HIS A 154 3.48 -3.76 -7.76
CA HIS A 154 4.29 -2.65 -8.24
C HIS A 154 3.51 -1.32 -8.29
N GLN A 155 2.22 -1.36 -8.62
CA GLN A 155 1.38 -0.17 -8.74
C GLN A 155 0.61 0.16 -7.45
N GLY A 156 0.09 -0.85 -6.76
CA GLY A 156 -0.81 -0.72 -5.62
C GLY A 156 -0.21 0.04 -4.44
N LEU A 157 1.11 -0.03 -4.26
CA LEU A 157 1.83 0.74 -3.23
C LEU A 157 1.52 2.25 -3.29
N PHE A 158 1.25 2.77 -4.49
CA PHE A 158 1.04 4.18 -4.77
C PHE A 158 -0.45 4.58 -4.77
N GLY A 159 -1.36 3.62 -4.59
CA GLY A 159 -2.81 3.85 -4.59
C GLY A 159 -3.42 3.99 -3.18
N TYR A 160 -2.63 3.79 -2.14
CA TYR A 160 -3.11 3.84 -0.75
C TYR A 160 -2.99 5.22 -0.14
N SER A 161 -3.93 5.54 0.74
CA SER A 161 -3.88 6.81 1.45
C SER A 161 -2.72 6.85 2.46
N ASN A 162 -1.97 7.95 2.40
CA ASN A 162 -0.87 8.21 3.33
C ASN A 162 -1.38 8.46 4.76
N PHE A 163 -2.58 9.04 4.90
CA PHE A 163 -3.18 9.31 6.21
C PHE A 163 -3.38 8.03 7.02
N GLU A 164 -4.15 7.07 6.48
CA GLU A 164 -4.43 5.75 7.04
C GLU A 164 -3.14 4.99 7.37
N ASN A 165 -2.15 5.01 6.47
CA ASN A 165 -0.87 4.34 6.68
C ASN A 165 -0.05 4.94 7.85
N ILE A 166 -0.06 6.26 7.98
CA ILE A 166 0.65 6.96 9.06
C ILE A 166 -0.09 6.77 10.39
N THR A 167 -1.40 6.97 10.44
CA THR A 167 -2.19 6.81 11.67
C THR A 167 -2.18 5.37 12.17
N ARG A 168 -2.26 4.38 11.29
CA ARG A 168 -2.07 2.96 11.66
C ARG A 168 -0.75 2.71 12.36
N THR A 169 0.32 3.38 11.94
CA THR A 169 1.63 3.26 12.62
C THR A 169 1.54 3.65 14.08
N PHE A 170 0.83 4.74 14.38
CA PHE A 170 0.60 5.16 15.76
C PHE A 170 -0.28 4.16 16.51
N GLY A 171 -1.39 3.71 15.90
CA GLY A 171 -2.29 2.74 16.53
C GLY A 171 -1.67 1.37 16.82
N VAL A 172 -0.66 0.95 16.05
CA VAL A 172 0.00 -0.36 16.22
C VAL A 172 1.34 -0.33 16.94
N LEU A 173 1.99 0.83 17.09
CA LEU A 173 3.32 0.91 17.73
C LEU A 173 3.39 1.89 18.90
N VAL A 174 2.55 2.93 18.93
CA VAL A 174 2.63 4.00 19.93
C VAL A 174 1.47 3.91 20.91
N ASP A 175 0.26 3.98 20.40
CA ASP A 175 -1.01 3.88 21.15
C ASP A 175 -1.56 2.45 21.11
N HIS A 176 -0.68 1.48 21.36
CA HIS A 176 -1.06 0.07 21.38
C HIS A 176 -1.62 -0.34 22.76
N ASP A 177 -2.42 -1.40 22.76
CA ASP A 177 -3.01 -1.95 23.97
C ASP A 177 -1.91 -2.40 24.96
N PRO A 178 -1.96 -1.97 26.23
CA PRO A 178 -0.94 -2.30 27.24
C PRO A 178 -0.86 -3.79 27.59
N GLU A 179 -1.85 -4.61 27.21
CA GLU A 179 -1.81 -6.06 27.37
C GLU A 179 -0.89 -6.75 26.37
N VAL A 180 -0.51 -6.08 25.28
CA VAL A 180 0.39 -6.64 24.26
C VAL A 180 1.79 -6.76 24.80
N ARG A 181 2.31 -7.99 24.84
CA ARG A 181 3.63 -8.29 25.40
C ARG A 181 4.69 -8.34 24.32
N GLY A 182 5.91 -7.92 24.67
CA GLY A 182 7.08 -8.04 23.79
C GLY A 182 7.19 -6.95 22.72
N LEU A 183 6.22 -6.03 22.64
CA LEU A 183 6.41 -4.80 21.87
C LEU A 183 7.49 -3.93 22.52
N PRO A 184 8.31 -3.22 21.73
CA PRO A 184 9.26 -2.28 22.27
C PRO A 184 8.53 -1.10 22.94
N SER A 185 8.88 -0.85 24.20
CA SER A 185 8.45 0.34 24.93
C SER A 185 8.90 1.63 24.23
N PRO A 186 8.26 2.78 24.53
CA PRO A 186 8.69 4.08 23.99
C PRO A 186 10.18 4.36 24.18
N HIS A 187 10.73 4.04 25.36
CA HIS A 187 12.16 4.20 25.65
C HIS A 187 13.06 3.25 24.84
N GLN A 188 12.62 2.02 24.55
CA GLN A 188 13.38 1.12 23.66
C GLN A 188 13.42 1.65 22.23
N TRP A 189 12.30 2.18 21.72
CA TRP A 189 12.28 2.88 20.44
C TRP A 189 13.21 4.09 20.42
N GLU A 190 13.17 4.90 21.48
CA GLU A 190 14.03 6.07 21.59
C GLU A 190 15.52 5.71 21.58
N ASN A 191 15.91 4.66 22.31
CA ASN A 191 17.29 4.16 22.28
C ASN A 191 17.71 3.62 20.90
N ALA A 192 16.80 2.93 20.20
CA ALA A 192 17.06 2.40 18.87
C ALA A 192 17.21 3.51 17.81
N LEU A 193 16.32 4.50 17.85
CA LEU A 193 16.20 5.53 16.82
C LEU A 193 17.02 6.78 17.14
N GLY A 194 17.38 7.01 18.40
CA GLY A 194 18.01 8.24 18.90
C GLY A 194 17.02 9.37 19.21
N VAL A 195 15.73 9.16 18.92
CA VAL A 195 14.59 10.05 19.20
C VAL A 195 13.34 9.21 19.42
N SER A 196 12.31 9.76 20.03
CA SER A 196 11.02 9.05 20.15
C SER A 196 10.47 8.63 18.78
N LEU A 197 9.72 7.52 18.72
CA LEU A 197 9.10 7.07 17.48
C LEU A 197 8.21 8.15 16.81
N PRO A 198 7.38 8.92 17.55
CA PRO A 198 6.67 10.07 16.99
C PRO A 198 7.57 11.13 16.34
N ALA A 199 8.71 11.46 16.96
CA ALA A 199 9.68 12.40 16.41
C ALA A 199 10.36 11.83 15.14
N TYR A 200 10.65 10.53 15.12
CA TYR A 200 11.21 9.85 13.96
C TYR A 200 10.27 9.92 12.74
N VAL A 201 8.97 9.68 12.95
CA VAL A 201 7.93 9.85 11.92
C VAL A 201 7.81 11.32 11.49
N ALA A 202 7.83 12.27 12.43
CA ALA A 202 7.82 13.70 12.13
C ALA A 202 8.98 14.13 11.25
N ILE A 203 10.20 13.61 11.50
CA ILE A 203 11.37 13.86 10.65
C ILE A 203 11.09 13.43 9.21
N MET A 204 10.62 12.21 8.97
CA MET A 204 10.32 11.74 7.60
C MET A 204 9.22 12.57 6.94
N PHE A 205 8.15 12.89 7.66
CA PHE A 205 7.04 13.71 7.16
C PHE A 205 7.52 15.10 6.73
N HIS A 206 8.33 15.77 7.54
CA HIS A 206 8.86 17.09 7.21
C HIS A 206 9.93 17.06 6.12
N LEU A 207 10.74 16.00 6.03
CA LEU A 207 11.66 15.81 4.91
C LEU A 207 10.92 15.60 3.59
N ALA A 208 9.79 14.89 3.62
CA ALA A 208 8.90 14.75 2.47
C ALA A 208 8.35 16.13 2.04
N ALA A 209 7.81 16.90 2.97
CA ALA A 209 7.34 18.26 2.68
C ALA A 209 8.45 19.18 2.13
N ALA A 210 9.66 19.11 2.70
CA ALA A 210 10.83 19.86 2.23
C ALA A 210 11.23 19.44 0.80
N ALA A 211 11.23 18.14 0.50
CA ALA A 211 11.50 17.64 -0.83
C ALA A 211 10.43 18.11 -1.84
N ASN A 212 9.15 18.12 -1.46
CA ASN A 212 8.08 18.65 -2.32
C ASN A 212 8.27 20.12 -2.65
N ALA A 213 8.66 20.93 -1.67
CA ALA A 213 9.00 22.34 -1.89
C ALA A 213 10.28 22.49 -2.74
N GLY A 214 11.29 21.66 -2.49
CA GLY A 214 12.61 21.70 -3.12
C GLY A 214 12.73 20.97 -4.46
N SER A 215 11.62 20.59 -5.13
CA SER A 215 11.64 19.81 -6.37
C SER A 215 12.44 18.50 -6.25
N GLY A 216 12.21 17.78 -5.16
CA GLY A 216 12.87 16.53 -4.80
C GLY A 216 14.17 16.71 -4.00
N TRP A 217 14.66 17.93 -3.81
CA TRP A 217 15.85 18.19 -3.00
C TRP A 217 15.53 18.56 -1.56
N VAL A 218 16.38 18.11 -0.65
CA VAL A 218 16.44 18.57 0.74
C VAL A 218 17.87 19.01 1.05
N THR A 219 18.04 20.23 1.56
CA THR A 219 19.33 20.80 1.97
C THR A 219 19.47 20.86 3.49
N ILE A 220 20.69 21.07 3.98
CA ILE A 220 20.93 21.33 5.41
C ILE A 220 20.15 22.56 5.88
N ASP A 221 20.07 23.62 5.07
CA ASP A 221 19.30 24.82 5.40
C ASP A 221 17.81 24.51 5.56
N ASP A 222 17.26 23.66 4.68
CA ASP A 222 15.85 23.27 4.77
C ASP A 222 15.58 22.49 6.07
N ILE A 223 16.53 21.65 6.50
CA ILE A 223 16.48 20.94 7.79
C ILE A 223 16.62 21.94 8.94
N GLN A 224 17.56 22.88 8.89
CA GLN A 224 17.74 23.88 9.93
C GLN A 224 16.49 24.76 10.11
N VAL A 225 15.79 25.09 9.01
CA VAL A 225 14.49 25.77 9.09
C VAL A 225 13.46 24.91 9.81
N GLY A 226 13.41 23.60 9.53
CA GLY A 226 12.56 22.64 10.25
C GLY A 226 12.86 22.60 11.76
N VAL A 227 14.14 22.51 12.13
CA VAL A 227 14.60 22.55 13.54
C VAL A 227 14.14 23.84 14.21
N ASN A 228 14.40 24.99 13.59
CA ASN A 228 14.03 26.31 14.14
C ASN A 228 12.52 26.50 14.27
N ALA A 229 11.73 25.80 13.46
CA ALA A 229 10.28 25.81 13.53
C ALA A 229 9.72 24.77 14.52
N GLY A 230 10.57 23.93 15.12
CA GLY A 230 10.15 22.83 16.01
C GLY A 230 9.56 21.62 15.27
N ALA A 231 9.69 21.57 13.94
CA ALA A 231 9.07 20.56 13.08
C ALA A 231 9.48 19.12 13.44
N PHE A 232 10.66 18.95 14.02
CA PHE A 232 11.20 17.64 14.37
C PHE A 232 10.97 17.25 15.83
N ALA A 233 9.87 17.74 16.43
CA ALA A 233 9.45 17.40 17.79
C ALA A 233 10.58 17.52 18.84
N GLY A 234 11.37 18.59 18.73
CA GLY A 234 12.47 18.90 19.65
C GLY A 234 13.84 18.33 19.27
N ALA A 235 13.96 17.53 18.21
CA ALA A 235 15.27 17.05 17.73
C ALA A 235 16.12 18.20 17.15
N ASP A 236 17.40 18.23 17.52
CA ASP A 236 18.37 19.20 17.00
C ASP A 236 18.90 18.81 15.60
N LEU A 237 19.61 19.74 14.95
CA LEU A 237 20.12 19.53 13.58
C LEU A 237 21.04 18.30 13.50
N ASP A 238 21.92 18.10 14.46
CA ASP A 238 22.88 16.99 14.45
C ASP A 238 22.17 15.63 14.55
N THR A 239 21.17 15.54 15.43
CA THR A 239 20.32 14.36 15.60
C THR A 239 19.55 14.03 14.33
N VAL A 240 18.92 15.03 13.70
CA VAL A 240 18.18 14.84 12.45
C VAL A 240 19.13 14.39 11.33
N LEU A 241 20.31 15.00 11.20
CA LEU A 241 21.31 14.61 10.20
C LEU A 241 21.85 13.19 10.45
N LYS A 242 22.05 12.78 11.70
CA LYS A 242 22.43 11.40 12.05
C LYS A 242 21.36 10.41 11.59
N ILE A 243 20.08 10.69 11.85
CA ILE A 243 18.96 9.85 11.40
C ILE A 243 18.92 9.76 9.88
N ILE A 244 19.04 10.89 9.17
CA ILE A 244 19.04 10.90 7.70
C ILE A 244 20.18 10.04 7.15
N ARG A 245 21.40 10.21 7.68
CA ARG A 245 22.58 9.47 7.21
C ARG A 245 22.53 7.99 7.57
N ARG A 246 22.04 7.64 8.76
CA ARG A 246 21.96 6.25 9.24
C ARG A 246 20.83 5.51 8.55
N ASP A 247 19.63 6.10 8.49
CA ASP A 247 18.40 5.36 8.22
C ASP A 247 17.78 5.64 6.87
N LEU A 248 17.90 6.86 6.37
CA LEU A 248 17.09 7.33 5.24
C LEU A 248 17.89 7.50 3.96
N SER A 249 19.20 7.70 4.04
CA SER A 249 20.05 8.03 2.90
C SER A 249 21.19 7.06 2.67
N ALA A 250 21.60 6.97 1.40
CA ALA A 250 22.84 6.32 0.99
C ALA A 250 23.36 7.00 -0.28
N ASP A 251 24.65 6.83 -0.59
CA ASP A 251 25.17 7.23 -1.91
C ASP A 251 24.71 6.25 -3.01
N VAL A 252 24.92 6.61 -4.29
CA VAL A 252 24.52 5.76 -5.43
C VAL A 252 25.27 4.43 -5.46
N HIS A 253 26.49 4.36 -4.93
CA HIS A 253 27.29 3.13 -4.95
C HIS A 253 26.72 2.10 -3.98
N THR A 254 26.39 2.53 -2.77
CA THR A 254 25.74 1.74 -1.71
C THR A 254 24.37 1.28 -2.17
N HIS A 255 23.57 2.20 -2.73
CA HIS A 255 22.28 1.88 -3.34
C HIS A 255 22.37 0.80 -4.42
N ARG A 256 23.35 0.93 -5.32
CA ARG A 256 23.60 -0.06 -6.38
C ARG A 256 24.01 -1.41 -5.81
N ALA A 257 24.91 -1.44 -4.82
CA ALA A 257 25.36 -2.68 -4.20
C ALA A 257 24.18 -3.43 -3.57
N LEU A 258 23.35 -2.71 -2.79
CA LEU A 258 22.14 -3.26 -2.18
C LEU A 258 21.15 -3.79 -3.23
N GLY A 259 20.89 -3.00 -4.28
CA GLY A 259 19.97 -3.38 -5.35
C GLY A 259 20.42 -4.61 -6.12
N LYS A 260 21.74 -4.76 -6.38
CA LYS A 260 22.31 -5.96 -7.02
C LYS A 260 22.29 -7.18 -6.12
N GLN A 261 22.54 -7.02 -4.83
CA GLN A 261 22.51 -8.12 -3.87
C GLN A 261 21.12 -8.75 -3.76
N GLN A 262 20.06 -7.94 -3.84
CA GLN A 262 18.66 -8.40 -3.71
C GLN A 262 17.95 -8.60 -5.06
N GLN A 263 18.72 -8.69 -6.15
CA GLN A 263 18.17 -8.91 -7.47
C GLN A 263 17.75 -10.37 -7.63
N LEU A 264 16.51 -10.60 -8.07
CA LEU A 264 15.97 -11.90 -8.41
C LEU A 264 16.28 -12.18 -9.89
N ALA A 265 17.05 -13.24 -10.15
CA ALA A 265 17.41 -13.62 -11.52
C ALA A 265 16.17 -13.99 -12.34
N GLY A 266 16.05 -13.43 -13.56
CA GLY A 266 14.88 -13.60 -14.42
C GLY A 266 13.64 -12.79 -14.00
N ALA A 267 13.70 -12.11 -12.86
CA ALA A 267 12.66 -11.21 -12.36
C ALA A 267 13.27 -9.84 -12.00
N GLU A 268 14.26 -9.40 -12.79
CA GLU A 268 15.10 -8.25 -12.48
C GLU A 268 14.28 -6.95 -12.33
N MET A 269 13.20 -6.81 -13.08
CA MET A 269 12.30 -5.66 -13.00
C MET A 269 11.55 -5.60 -11.67
N TRP A 270 10.99 -6.73 -11.24
CA TRP A 270 10.15 -6.85 -10.03
C TRP A 270 10.97 -7.11 -8.75
N SER A 271 12.29 -7.12 -8.89
CA SER A 271 13.20 -7.23 -7.77
C SER A 271 13.16 -5.98 -6.88
N PHE A 272 13.69 -6.13 -5.67
CA PHE A 272 13.77 -5.06 -4.68
C PHE A 272 14.32 -3.74 -5.26
N ASN A 273 13.68 -2.62 -4.89
CA ASN A 273 14.16 -1.28 -5.18
C ASN A 273 14.95 -0.74 -3.98
N PRO A 274 16.26 -0.44 -4.10
CA PRO A 274 17.07 -0.02 -2.96
C PRO A 274 16.61 1.29 -2.32
N LEU A 275 15.87 2.12 -3.06
CA LEU A 275 15.23 3.32 -2.51
C LEU A 275 14.14 3.00 -1.47
N MET A 276 13.55 1.81 -1.45
CA MET A 276 12.61 1.43 -0.38
C MET A 276 13.29 1.27 0.99
N ALA A 277 14.59 0.94 1.02
CA ALA A 277 15.34 0.87 2.27
C ALA A 277 15.95 2.21 2.67
N LYS A 278 16.47 2.97 1.69
CA LYS A 278 17.13 4.27 1.87
C LYS A 278 16.54 5.29 0.86
N PRO A 279 15.37 5.87 1.11
CA PRO A 279 14.64 6.69 0.12
C PRO A 279 15.44 7.89 -0.42
N LEU A 280 16.41 8.38 0.34
CA LEU A 280 17.25 9.50 -0.04
C LEU A 280 18.56 9.05 -0.68
N VAL A 281 18.99 9.82 -1.67
CA VAL A 281 20.27 9.68 -2.35
C VAL A 281 21.16 10.85 -1.92
N SER A 282 22.23 10.55 -1.18
CA SER A 282 23.16 11.56 -0.67
C SER A 282 24.05 12.15 -1.77
N ARG A 283 24.22 13.48 -1.75
CA ARG A 283 25.06 14.27 -2.66
C ARG A 283 25.78 15.36 -1.86
N GLY A 284 26.82 14.97 -1.12
CA GLY A 284 27.55 15.89 -0.26
C GLY A 284 26.67 16.39 0.89
N ASP A 285 26.37 17.68 0.89
CA ASP A 285 25.54 18.39 1.88
C ASP A 285 24.05 18.45 1.50
N ARG A 286 23.64 17.76 0.44
CA ARG A 286 22.24 17.69 0.00
C ARG A 286 21.75 16.25 -0.16
N PHE A 287 20.45 16.08 -0.08
CA PHE A 287 19.76 14.80 -0.24
C PHE A 287 18.73 14.93 -1.35
N LEU A 288 18.73 13.96 -2.26
CA LEU A 288 17.75 13.86 -3.33
C LEU A 288 16.73 12.78 -2.97
N LEU A 289 15.43 13.05 -3.14
CA LEU A 289 14.34 12.09 -2.97
C LEU A 289 13.76 11.72 -4.35
N PRO A 290 14.23 10.65 -5.01
CA PRO A 290 13.79 10.34 -6.37
C PRO A 290 12.33 9.91 -6.45
N VAL A 291 11.83 9.21 -5.43
CA VAL A 291 10.47 8.68 -5.37
C VAL A 291 9.88 9.08 -4.04
N HIS A 292 8.96 10.04 -4.06
CA HIS A 292 8.39 10.65 -2.87
C HIS A 292 7.79 9.61 -1.92
N ASP A 293 6.94 8.73 -2.45
CA ASP A 293 6.24 7.71 -1.67
C ASP A 293 7.16 6.75 -0.93
N TYR A 294 8.40 6.52 -1.37
CA TYR A 294 9.29 5.63 -0.62
C TYR A 294 9.74 6.22 0.72
N LEU A 295 9.80 7.55 0.85
CA LEU A 295 10.01 8.17 2.15
C LEU A 295 8.78 8.03 3.03
N ILE A 296 7.58 8.16 2.46
CA ILE A 296 6.32 7.94 3.19
C ILE A 296 6.22 6.50 3.66
N GLN A 297 6.46 5.54 2.76
CA GLN A 297 6.44 4.12 3.07
C GLN A 297 7.43 3.74 4.20
N LYS A 298 8.53 4.47 4.36
CA LYS A 298 9.50 4.24 5.44
C LYS A 298 8.93 4.53 6.83
N MET A 299 7.96 5.45 6.93
CA MET A 299 7.33 5.84 8.20
C MET A 299 6.07 5.03 8.53
N THR A 300 5.63 4.15 7.64
CA THR A 300 4.48 3.26 7.86
C THR A 300 4.84 2.06 8.73
N SER A 301 3.84 1.33 9.24
CA SER A 301 4.05 0.05 9.93
C SER A 301 4.85 -0.96 9.08
N LEU A 302 4.71 -0.90 7.74
CA LEU A 302 5.50 -1.71 6.81
C LEU A 302 6.98 -1.34 6.80
N GLY A 303 7.28 -0.05 6.77
CA GLY A 303 8.64 0.48 6.78
C GLY A 303 9.33 0.25 8.12
N LEU A 304 8.58 0.39 9.21
CA LEU A 304 9.03 0.18 10.57
C LEU A 304 9.11 -1.29 10.96
N TYR A 305 8.41 -2.19 10.26
CA TYR A 305 8.57 -3.64 10.44
C TYR A 305 10.03 -4.07 10.36
N PHE A 306 10.73 -3.65 9.31
CA PHE A 306 12.14 -4.01 9.11
C PHE A 306 13.08 -3.25 10.04
N THR A 307 12.74 -2.01 10.39
CA THR A 307 13.47 -1.27 11.42
C THR A 307 13.37 -2.01 12.77
N GLY A 308 12.18 -2.48 13.13
CA GLY A 308 11.94 -3.22 14.35
C GLY A 308 12.68 -4.55 14.39
N ILE A 309 12.69 -5.34 13.31
CA ILE A 309 13.52 -6.56 13.23
C ILE A 309 15.00 -6.23 13.46
N ALA A 310 15.52 -5.19 12.80
CA ALA A 310 16.93 -4.84 12.90
C ALA A 310 17.37 -4.45 14.31
N HIS A 311 16.46 -3.88 15.12
CA HIS A 311 16.77 -3.41 16.47
C HIS A 311 16.32 -4.35 17.60
N PHE A 312 15.27 -5.13 17.39
CA PHE A 312 14.60 -5.91 18.44
C PHE A 312 14.53 -7.42 18.14
N GLY A 313 14.97 -7.85 16.95
CA GLY A 313 15.09 -9.26 16.58
C GLY A 313 13.80 -9.94 16.13
N ASP A 314 13.84 -11.27 16.07
CA ASP A 314 12.82 -12.10 15.42
C ASP A 314 11.51 -12.23 16.19
N ASP A 315 11.46 -11.81 17.45
CA ASP A 315 10.23 -11.79 18.26
C ASP A 315 9.36 -10.56 17.97
N PHE A 316 9.95 -9.47 17.44
CA PHE A 316 9.22 -8.23 17.13
C PHE A 316 8.03 -8.44 16.16
N PRO A 317 8.17 -9.19 15.05
CA PRO A 317 7.04 -9.50 14.17
C PRO A 317 5.85 -10.16 14.88
N ARG A 318 6.08 -11.00 15.89
CA ARG A 318 5.00 -11.64 16.65
C ARG A 318 4.26 -10.60 17.49
N ALA A 319 5.00 -9.81 18.28
CA ALA A 319 4.42 -8.77 19.13
C ALA A 319 3.69 -7.69 18.31
N LEU A 320 4.20 -7.34 17.13
CA LEU A 320 3.51 -6.45 16.20
C LEU A 320 2.21 -7.07 15.66
N GLY A 321 2.20 -8.38 15.39
CA GLY A 321 0.99 -9.11 15.01
C GLY A 321 -0.07 -9.04 16.11
N ASP A 322 0.31 -9.29 17.35
CA ASP A 322 -0.57 -9.20 18.52
C ASP A 322 -1.10 -7.76 18.70
N SER A 323 -0.27 -6.74 18.44
CA SER A 323 -0.71 -5.34 18.42
C SER A 323 -1.74 -5.05 17.36
N PHE A 324 -1.50 -5.59 16.16
CA PHE A 324 -2.36 -5.37 15.01
C PHE A 324 -3.73 -6.02 15.22
N GLU A 325 -3.78 -7.17 15.90
CA GLU A 325 -5.03 -7.78 16.36
C GLU A 325 -5.85 -6.81 17.21
N LYS A 326 -5.26 -6.22 18.26
CA LYS A 326 -5.94 -5.24 19.12
C LYS A 326 -6.38 -3.99 18.35
N TYR A 327 -5.56 -3.52 17.42
CA TYR A 327 -5.89 -2.42 16.52
C TYR A 327 -7.12 -2.73 15.63
N VAL A 328 -7.23 -3.95 15.10
CA VAL A 328 -8.42 -4.41 14.38
C VAL A 328 -9.64 -4.43 15.30
N GLY A 329 -9.50 -4.89 16.54
CA GLY A 329 -10.56 -4.84 17.54
C GLY A 329 -11.16 -3.45 17.76
N ARG A 330 -10.30 -2.41 17.86
CA ARG A 330 -10.74 -0.99 17.97
C ARG A 330 -11.63 -0.57 16.80
N HIS A 331 -11.32 -1.03 15.60
CA HIS A 331 -12.09 -0.71 14.40
C HIS A 331 -13.42 -1.48 14.33
N LEU A 332 -13.40 -2.76 14.70
CA LEU A 332 -14.61 -3.57 14.77
C LEU A 332 -15.60 -3.02 15.82
N ALA A 333 -15.10 -2.50 16.94
CA ALA A 333 -15.92 -1.90 18.00
C ALA A 333 -16.76 -0.69 17.50
N LEU A 334 -16.36 -0.03 16.40
CA LEU A 334 -17.19 1.02 15.78
C LEU A 334 -18.56 0.51 15.35
N LEU A 335 -18.69 -0.80 15.04
CA LEU A 335 -19.94 -1.42 14.64
C LEU A 335 -20.92 -1.61 15.82
N GLU A 336 -20.46 -1.50 17.07
CA GLU A 336 -21.33 -1.61 18.25
C GLU A 336 -22.37 -0.47 18.29
N ALA A 337 -22.00 0.72 17.82
CA ALA A 337 -22.93 1.85 17.66
C ALA A 337 -24.09 1.54 16.70
N ALA A 338 -23.92 0.53 15.84
CA ALA A 338 -24.90 0.08 14.86
C ALA A 338 -25.63 -1.21 15.30
N GLY A 339 -25.48 -1.61 16.56
CA GLY A 339 -26.16 -2.76 17.15
C GLY A 339 -25.41 -4.09 17.07
N ALA A 340 -24.13 -4.09 16.67
CA ALA A 340 -23.30 -5.29 16.78
C ALA A 340 -22.94 -5.58 18.24
N ALA A 341 -22.78 -6.85 18.59
CA ALA A 341 -21.95 -7.26 19.72
C ALA A 341 -20.59 -7.73 19.20
N VAL A 342 -19.50 -7.12 19.69
CA VAL A 342 -18.13 -7.47 19.30
C VAL A 342 -17.46 -8.19 20.47
N HIS A 343 -17.00 -9.41 20.24
CA HIS A 343 -16.35 -10.23 21.27
C HIS A 343 -14.92 -10.59 20.86
N PRO A 344 -13.94 -10.52 21.76
CA PRO A 344 -12.58 -10.96 21.48
C PRO A 344 -12.48 -12.49 21.48
N GLU A 345 -11.30 -12.97 21.11
CA GLU A 345 -10.88 -14.37 21.14
C GLU A 345 -11.27 -15.08 22.44
N VAL A 346 -11.83 -16.29 22.29
CA VAL A 346 -12.16 -17.18 23.40
C VAL A 346 -11.18 -18.35 23.46
N THR A 347 -10.69 -18.63 24.66
CA THR A 347 -9.92 -19.85 24.98
C THR A 347 -10.86 -20.98 25.41
N TYR A 348 -10.67 -22.20 24.90
CA TYR A 348 -11.53 -23.36 25.19
C TYR A 348 -10.75 -24.66 25.39
N GLY A 349 -11.39 -25.59 26.10
CA GLY A 349 -10.86 -26.93 26.34
C GLY A 349 -9.62 -26.97 27.24
N LYS A 350 -9.20 -28.19 27.58
CA LYS A 350 -8.07 -28.43 28.51
C LYS A 350 -6.71 -27.97 27.95
N ASP A 351 -6.56 -27.97 26.64
CA ASP A 351 -5.33 -27.56 25.96
C ASP A 351 -5.22 -26.04 25.78
N THR A 352 -6.15 -25.25 26.34
CA THR A 352 -6.20 -23.77 26.19
C THR A 352 -6.12 -23.34 24.71
N LYS A 353 -6.91 -24.01 23.87
CA LYS A 353 -6.95 -23.70 22.43
C LYS A 353 -7.69 -22.38 22.24
N LYS A 354 -7.31 -21.68 21.18
CA LYS A 354 -7.85 -20.39 20.80
C LYS A 354 -8.81 -20.50 19.62
N THR A 355 -9.83 -19.65 19.61
CA THR A 355 -10.81 -19.47 18.53
C THR A 355 -10.27 -18.47 17.51
N VAL A 356 -11.13 -17.86 16.69
CA VAL A 356 -10.73 -16.68 15.89
C VAL A 356 -10.52 -15.48 16.80
N ASP A 357 -9.82 -14.47 16.28
CA ASP A 357 -9.43 -13.29 17.07
C ASP A 357 -10.63 -12.43 17.49
N TYR A 358 -11.67 -12.32 16.65
CA TYR A 358 -12.91 -11.60 16.99
C TYR A 358 -14.18 -12.26 16.43
N PHE A 359 -15.29 -12.03 17.13
CA PHE A 359 -16.65 -12.30 16.69
C PHE A 359 -17.39 -10.97 16.55
N VAL A 360 -18.04 -10.74 15.41
CA VAL A 360 -18.96 -9.61 15.20
C VAL A 360 -20.36 -10.17 14.99
N VAL A 361 -21.26 -9.84 15.90
CA VAL A 361 -22.59 -10.47 15.99
C VAL A 361 -23.68 -9.43 15.76
N PHE A 362 -24.33 -9.53 14.60
CA PHE A 362 -25.59 -8.82 14.27
C PHE A 362 -26.76 -9.79 14.29
N GLU A 363 -28.00 -9.29 14.27
CA GLU A 363 -29.22 -10.12 14.23
C GLU A 363 -29.23 -11.09 13.04
N GLU A 364 -28.71 -10.67 11.89
CA GLU A 364 -28.71 -11.46 10.66
C GLU A 364 -27.48 -12.37 10.49
N VAL A 365 -26.35 -12.05 11.12
CA VAL A 365 -25.06 -12.70 10.81
C VAL A 365 -24.09 -12.73 11.99
N VAL A 366 -23.32 -13.81 12.09
CA VAL A 366 -22.10 -13.90 12.90
C VAL A 366 -20.90 -13.88 11.95
N VAL A 367 -20.08 -12.84 12.04
CA VAL A 367 -18.82 -12.75 11.29
C VAL A 367 -17.67 -13.18 12.19
N LEU A 368 -16.95 -14.20 11.77
CA LEU A 368 -15.74 -14.70 12.40
C LEU A 368 -14.53 -14.01 11.76
N VAL A 369 -13.83 -13.21 12.55
CA VAL A 369 -12.72 -12.39 12.06
C VAL A 369 -11.39 -12.96 12.53
N GLU A 370 -10.55 -13.36 11.59
CA GLU A 370 -9.19 -13.82 11.83
C GLU A 370 -8.19 -12.77 11.33
N VAL A 371 -7.32 -12.30 12.21
CA VAL A 371 -6.33 -11.28 11.95
C VAL A 371 -4.97 -11.91 11.64
N LYS A 372 -4.27 -11.33 10.67
CA LYS A 372 -2.91 -11.73 10.30
C LYS A 372 -2.03 -10.50 10.08
N GLY A 373 -0.99 -10.35 10.91
CA GLY A 373 0.13 -9.44 10.69
C GLY A 373 1.04 -9.84 9.51
N MET A 374 0.51 -10.52 8.50
CA MET A 374 1.27 -11.05 7.37
C MET A 374 1.50 -10.00 6.28
N ARG A 375 2.53 -10.25 5.49
CA ARG A 375 2.94 -9.45 4.34
C ARG A 375 3.33 -10.35 3.16
N ALA A 376 3.10 -9.87 1.95
CA ALA A 376 3.66 -10.50 0.76
C ALA A 376 5.19 -10.35 0.76
N ASN A 377 5.90 -11.47 0.58
CA ASN A 377 7.36 -11.49 0.49
C ASN A 377 7.82 -11.05 -0.91
N ALA A 378 9.13 -10.85 -1.10
CA ALA A 378 9.69 -10.41 -2.37
C ALA A 378 9.37 -11.37 -3.53
N LEU A 379 9.29 -12.67 -3.28
CA LEU A 379 8.96 -13.67 -4.29
C LEU A 379 7.50 -13.56 -4.76
N ALA A 380 6.56 -13.39 -3.83
CA ALA A 380 5.14 -13.21 -4.13
C ALA A 380 4.92 -11.91 -4.93
N LYS A 381 5.56 -10.81 -4.51
CA LYS A 381 5.52 -9.52 -5.22
C LYS A 381 6.11 -9.62 -6.63
N ALA A 382 7.11 -10.48 -6.81
CA ALA A 382 7.70 -10.77 -8.11
C ALA A 382 6.93 -11.84 -8.91
N GLY A 383 5.74 -12.28 -8.46
CA GLY A 383 4.94 -13.30 -9.15
C GLY A 383 5.69 -14.61 -9.35
N ILE A 384 6.50 -15.00 -8.37
CA ILE A 384 7.20 -16.30 -8.32
C ILE A 384 6.33 -17.27 -7.54
N ASP A 385 6.11 -18.45 -8.12
CA ASP A 385 5.19 -19.47 -7.63
C ASP A 385 5.38 -19.84 -6.16
N ALA A 386 6.61 -20.14 -5.74
CA ALA A 386 6.89 -20.45 -4.34
C ALA A 386 6.51 -19.32 -3.37
N GLY A 387 6.58 -18.06 -3.82
CA GLY A 387 6.13 -16.91 -3.03
C GLY A 387 4.61 -16.80 -2.98
N LEU A 388 3.94 -17.03 -4.11
CA LEU A 388 2.47 -17.02 -4.19
C LEU A 388 1.85 -18.16 -3.37
N GLU A 389 2.43 -19.36 -3.41
CA GLU A 389 2.00 -20.51 -2.60
C GLU A 389 2.13 -20.21 -1.10
N GLN A 390 3.27 -19.66 -0.65
CA GLN A 390 3.44 -19.24 0.74
C GLN A 390 2.44 -18.16 1.17
N LEU A 391 2.03 -17.28 0.26
CA LEU A 391 1.03 -16.25 0.53
C LEU A 391 -0.36 -16.90 0.71
N VAL A 392 -0.72 -17.80 -0.20
CA VAL A 392 -1.97 -18.57 -0.15
C VAL A 392 -2.04 -19.44 1.10
N ASP A 393 -0.98 -20.15 1.46
CA ASP A 393 -0.94 -21.02 2.64
C ASP A 393 -1.27 -20.27 3.94
N LYS A 394 -0.80 -19.02 4.06
CA LYS A 394 -1.10 -18.18 5.23
C LYS A 394 -2.58 -17.79 5.30
N VAL A 395 -3.17 -17.40 4.16
CA VAL A 395 -4.60 -17.05 4.09
C VAL A 395 -5.46 -18.30 4.28
N GLN A 396 -5.05 -19.44 3.72
CA GLN A 396 -5.71 -20.74 3.92
C GLN A 396 -5.69 -21.15 5.40
N GLY A 397 -4.57 -20.92 6.10
CA GLY A 397 -4.48 -21.15 7.54
C GLY A 397 -5.51 -20.36 8.33
N ALA A 398 -5.70 -19.08 7.98
CA ALA A 398 -6.72 -18.21 8.59
C ALA A 398 -8.16 -18.72 8.32
N ARG A 399 -8.46 -19.08 7.06
CA ARG A 399 -9.77 -19.66 6.69
C ARG A 399 -10.06 -20.98 7.40
N ASN A 400 -9.03 -21.82 7.60
CA ASN A 400 -9.18 -23.07 8.36
C ASN A 400 -9.52 -22.82 9.84
N GLN A 401 -8.97 -21.75 10.43
CA GLN A 401 -9.28 -21.36 11.82
C GLN A 401 -10.73 -20.83 11.94
N ILE A 402 -11.22 -20.12 10.92
CA ILE A 402 -12.63 -19.74 10.79
C ILE A 402 -13.54 -20.98 10.72
N ASP A 403 -13.27 -21.94 9.83
CA ASP A 403 -14.04 -23.18 9.70
C ASP A 403 -14.10 -23.95 11.03
N LYS A 404 -12.94 -24.07 11.69
CA LYS A 404 -12.82 -24.73 12.98
C LYS A 404 -13.67 -24.04 14.04
N THR A 405 -13.63 -22.71 14.11
CA THR A 405 -14.41 -21.95 15.09
C THR A 405 -15.91 -22.00 14.80
N ALA A 406 -16.32 -21.92 13.53
CA ALA A 406 -17.72 -22.09 13.14
C ALA A 406 -18.26 -23.46 13.55
N LYS A 407 -17.44 -24.52 13.43
CA LYS A 407 -17.80 -25.84 13.95
C LYS A 407 -18.00 -25.84 15.46
N LEU A 408 -17.15 -25.17 16.24
CA LEU A 408 -17.30 -25.09 17.70
C LEU A 408 -18.60 -24.38 18.12
N ILE A 409 -19.00 -23.32 17.39
CA ILE A 409 -20.28 -22.64 17.60
C ILE A 409 -21.46 -23.59 17.31
N LYS A 410 -21.42 -24.28 16.16
CA LYS A 410 -22.47 -25.24 15.77
C LYS A 410 -22.58 -26.41 16.75
N ASP A 411 -21.45 -26.88 17.27
CA ASP A 411 -21.39 -27.95 18.28
C ASP A 411 -21.82 -27.45 19.68
N ARG A 412 -22.08 -26.14 19.85
CA ARG A 412 -22.52 -25.49 21.09
C ARG A 412 -21.63 -25.80 22.30
N ILE A 413 -20.31 -25.65 22.14
CA ILE A 413 -19.40 -25.79 23.28
C ILE A 413 -19.74 -24.75 24.36
N PRO A 414 -19.58 -25.08 25.67
CA PRO A 414 -19.97 -24.18 26.75
C PRO A 414 -19.32 -22.80 26.68
N GLU A 415 -18.04 -22.73 26.28
CA GLU A 415 -17.26 -21.50 26.19
C GLU A 415 -17.78 -20.54 25.11
N LEU A 416 -18.55 -21.03 24.13
CA LEU A 416 -19.13 -20.22 23.05
C LEU A 416 -20.66 -20.14 23.13
N ALA A 417 -21.27 -20.50 24.27
CA ALA A 417 -22.73 -20.51 24.43
C ALA A 417 -23.39 -19.12 24.25
N PHE A 418 -22.61 -18.04 24.40
CA PHE A 418 -23.07 -16.67 24.20
C PHE A 418 -23.07 -16.24 22.72
N ILE A 419 -22.40 -16.97 21.84
CA ILE A 419 -22.42 -16.72 20.39
C ILE A 419 -23.61 -17.47 19.78
N PRO A 420 -24.52 -16.77 19.08
CA PRO A 420 -25.70 -17.40 18.48
C PRO A 420 -25.30 -18.40 17.38
N ALA A 421 -25.86 -19.61 17.46
CA ALA A 421 -25.63 -20.69 16.50
C ALA A 421 -26.76 -20.85 15.46
N ASP A 422 -27.78 -20.00 15.53
CA ASP A 422 -28.98 -20.01 14.69
C ASP A 422 -28.92 -19.00 13.52
N ARG A 423 -27.86 -18.19 13.46
CA ARG A 423 -27.61 -17.19 12.41
C ARG A 423 -26.67 -17.72 11.35
N GLU A 424 -26.65 -17.05 10.19
CA GLU A 424 -25.65 -17.30 9.17
C GLU A 424 -24.25 -16.97 9.69
N ILE A 425 -23.28 -17.84 9.41
CA ILE A 425 -21.87 -17.63 9.79
C ILE A 425 -21.07 -17.29 8.54
N ARG A 426 -20.29 -16.21 8.60
CA ARG A 426 -19.37 -15.79 7.53
C ARG A 426 -17.98 -15.55 8.10
N GLY A 427 -16.96 -15.66 7.26
CA GLY A 427 -15.57 -15.44 7.61
C GLY A 427 -15.03 -14.12 7.07
N LEU A 428 -14.10 -13.52 7.81
CA LEU A 428 -13.31 -12.39 7.36
C LEU A 428 -11.86 -12.59 7.80
N VAL A 429 -10.94 -12.63 6.85
CA VAL A 429 -9.50 -12.59 7.12
C VAL A 429 -9.03 -11.15 6.99
N VAL A 430 -8.52 -10.56 8.06
CA VAL A 430 -7.99 -9.18 8.06
C VAL A 430 -6.47 -9.22 8.06
N THR A 431 -5.85 -8.57 7.08
CA THR A 431 -4.38 -8.53 6.95
C THR A 431 -3.83 -7.13 7.17
N MET A 432 -2.67 -7.02 7.81
CA MET A 432 -2.03 -5.70 8.05
C MET A 432 -1.69 -4.98 6.74
N GLU A 433 -1.24 -5.76 5.76
CA GLU A 433 -1.00 -5.30 4.39
C GLU A 433 -2.02 -5.93 3.43
N PRO A 434 -2.44 -5.21 2.39
CA PRO A 434 -3.31 -5.76 1.36
C PRO A 434 -2.74 -7.01 0.68
N VAL A 435 -3.54 -8.08 0.67
CA VAL A 435 -3.26 -9.27 -0.14
C VAL A 435 -4.09 -9.17 -1.41
N HIS A 436 -3.57 -8.45 -2.38
CA HIS A 436 -4.33 -8.06 -3.56
C HIS A 436 -4.86 -9.26 -4.36
N GLN A 437 -6.13 -9.16 -4.77
CA GLN A 437 -6.80 -10.09 -5.68
C GLN A 437 -6.94 -11.53 -5.14
N ILE A 438 -6.62 -11.77 -3.88
CA ILE A 438 -6.52 -13.12 -3.29
C ILE A 438 -7.85 -13.88 -3.31
N ASP A 439 -8.99 -13.19 -3.25
CA ASP A 439 -10.31 -13.82 -3.31
C ASP A 439 -10.88 -13.93 -4.73
N THR A 440 -10.14 -13.48 -5.75
CA THR A 440 -10.59 -13.52 -7.15
C THR A 440 -10.31 -14.87 -7.81
N PHE A 441 -10.83 -15.04 -9.03
CA PHE A 441 -10.57 -16.23 -9.84
C PHE A 441 -9.07 -16.52 -10.04
N LEU A 442 -8.21 -15.50 -9.97
CA LEU A 442 -6.76 -15.64 -10.12
C LEU A 442 -6.10 -16.59 -9.12
N TYR A 443 -6.68 -16.76 -7.93
CA TYR A 443 -6.13 -17.64 -6.89
C TYR A 443 -7.04 -18.82 -6.56
N ARG A 444 -8.19 -18.95 -7.26
CA ARG A 444 -9.22 -19.94 -6.94
C ARG A 444 -8.66 -21.35 -6.83
N ASP A 445 -7.85 -21.77 -7.81
CA ASP A 445 -7.27 -23.11 -7.88
C ASP A 445 -6.10 -23.34 -6.91
N MET A 446 -5.62 -22.28 -6.25
CA MET A 446 -4.56 -22.39 -5.24
C MET A 446 -5.14 -22.66 -3.84
N PHE A 447 -6.41 -22.31 -3.61
CA PHE A 447 -7.07 -22.53 -2.33
C PHE A 447 -7.70 -23.91 -2.23
N LYS A 448 -7.75 -24.44 -1.01
CA LYS A 448 -8.59 -25.59 -0.66
C LYS A 448 -9.99 -25.10 -0.33
N ALA A 449 -10.98 -25.95 -0.56
CA ALA A 449 -12.35 -25.64 -0.18
C ALA A 449 -12.47 -25.46 1.34
N ASN A 450 -13.20 -24.42 1.75
CA ASN A 450 -13.59 -24.16 3.13
C ASN A 450 -15.12 -24.28 3.25
N THR A 451 -15.60 -24.61 4.45
CA THR A 451 -17.06 -24.74 4.70
C THR A 451 -17.75 -23.40 4.90
N ILE A 452 -17.02 -22.42 5.39
CA ILE A 452 -17.50 -21.06 5.64
C ILE A 452 -16.99 -20.14 4.54
N GLU A 453 -17.92 -19.49 3.87
CA GLU A 453 -17.62 -18.42 2.92
C GLU A 453 -16.89 -17.29 3.64
N SER A 454 -15.72 -16.93 3.11
CA SER A 454 -14.81 -15.97 3.75
C SER A 454 -14.27 -14.99 2.72
N ALA A 455 -14.17 -13.72 3.11
CA ALA A 455 -13.44 -12.69 2.35
C ALA A 455 -12.09 -12.38 3.01
N THR A 456 -11.17 -11.78 2.27
CA THR A 456 -9.91 -11.22 2.77
C THR A 456 -9.91 -9.71 2.57
N ALA A 457 -9.58 -8.97 3.62
CA ALA A 457 -9.54 -7.51 3.61
C ALA A 457 -8.21 -7.00 4.18
N GLY A 458 -7.67 -5.94 3.60
CA GLY A 458 -6.54 -5.23 4.21
C GLY A 458 -7.01 -4.33 5.37
N ALA A 459 -6.08 -3.90 6.22
CA ALA A 459 -6.36 -2.91 7.26
C ALA A 459 -7.01 -1.64 6.70
N HIS A 460 -6.56 -1.17 5.53
CA HIS A 460 -7.16 -0.05 4.79
C HIS A 460 -8.66 -0.24 4.51
N ASP A 461 -9.06 -1.45 4.11
CA ASP A 461 -10.45 -1.74 3.81
C ASP A 461 -11.27 -1.65 5.11
N LEU A 462 -10.80 -2.25 6.19
CA LEU A 462 -11.45 -2.21 7.49
C LEU A 462 -11.60 -0.78 8.02
N GLU A 463 -10.52 -0.01 7.98
CA GLU A 463 -10.44 1.38 8.43
C GLU A 463 -11.45 2.29 7.71
N ARG A 464 -11.70 2.04 6.43
CA ARG A 464 -12.69 2.78 5.64
C ARG A 464 -14.11 2.26 5.82
N ILE A 465 -14.27 0.94 5.88
CA ILE A 465 -15.57 0.27 5.81
C ILE A 465 -16.28 0.28 7.15
N CYS A 466 -15.59 0.00 8.27
CA CYS A 466 -16.21 -0.04 9.61
C CYS A 466 -16.97 1.24 9.98
N PRO A 467 -16.39 2.45 9.91
CA PRO A 467 -17.12 3.68 10.26
C PRO A 467 -18.28 3.96 9.29
N THR A 468 -18.09 3.70 8.00
CA THR A 468 -19.12 3.90 6.98
C THR A 468 -20.30 2.94 7.17
N LEU A 469 -20.01 1.68 7.46
CA LEU A 469 -21.01 0.66 7.71
C LEU A 469 -21.75 0.91 9.03
N ALA A 470 -21.06 1.40 10.07
CA ALA A 470 -21.69 1.75 11.34
C ALA A 470 -22.76 2.83 11.19
N ALA A 471 -22.60 3.73 10.21
CA ALA A 471 -23.59 4.77 9.89
C ALA A 471 -24.65 4.32 8.87
N ALA A 472 -24.51 3.15 8.26
CA ALA A 472 -25.41 2.66 7.23
C ALA A 472 -26.70 2.07 7.81
N SER A 473 -27.76 2.05 7.00
CA SER A 473 -28.97 1.29 7.33
C SER A 473 -28.74 -0.21 7.15
N ASN A 474 -29.26 -1.01 8.09
CA ASN A 474 -29.20 -2.48 8.11
C ASN A 474 -27.77 -3.05 7.93
N PRO A 475 -26.82 -2.66 8.80
CA PRO A 475 -25.41 -3.05 8.67
C PRO A 475 -25.19 -4.57 8.69
N GLY A 476 -25.92 -5.32 9.51
CA GLY A 476 -25.85 -6.78 9.58
C GLY A 476 -26.25 -7.46 8.26
N ALA A 477 -27.39 -7.07 7.69
CA ALA A 477 -27.83 -7.55 6.37
C ALA A 477 -26.84 -7.20 5.25
N ARG A 478 -26.24 -5.99 5.28
CA ARG A 478 -25.21 -5.57 4.31
C ARG A 478 -23.95 -6.42 4.42
N LEU A 479 -23.48 -6.71 5.64
CA LEU A 479 -22.35 -7.61 5.84
C LEU A 479 -22.65 -9.03 5.36
N LEU A 480 -23.82 -9.57 5.69
CA LEU A 480 -24.24 -10.89 5.23
C LEU A 480 -24.20 -10.97 3.69
N ALA A 481 -24.78 -9.98 3.01
CA ALA A 481 -24.77 -9.93 1.55
C ALA A 481 -23.34 -9.79 0.98
N ALA A 482 -22.52 -8.91 1.55
CA ALA A 482 -21.16 -8.65 1.10
C ALA A 482 -20.23 -9.87 1.26
N LEU A 483 -20.44 -10.66 2.31
CA LEU A 483 -19.65 -11.86 2.59
C LEU A 483 -20.26 -13.14 2.04
N THR A 484 -21.38 -13.06 1.31
CA THR A 484 -21.99 -14.19 0.63
C THR A 484 -21.54 -14.25 -0.83
N PHE A 485 -21.18 -15.44 -1.29
CA PHE A 485 -20.84 -15.66 -2.69
C PHE A 485 -22.06 -15.38 -3.58
N ALA A 486 -21.87 -14.58 -4.62
CA ALA A 486 -22.91 -14.23 -5.59
C ALA A 486 -22.36 -14.41 -6.99
N ASP A 487 -22.40 -15.64 -7.51
CA ASP A 487 -21.78 -16.05 -8.78
C ASP A 487 -21.95 -15.00 -9.89
N PRO A 488 -20.86 -14.54 -10.55
CA PRO A 488 -19.46 -14.96 -10.41
C PRO A 488 -18.64 -14.20 -9.35
N THR A 489 -19.28 -13.37 -8.53
CA THR A 489 -18.63 -12.43 -7.62
C THR A 489 -18.30 -13.09 -6.28
N PRO A 490 -17.01 -13.20 -5.90
CA PRO A 490 -16.61 -13.72 -4.60
C PRO A 490 -17.02 -12.79 -3.44
N PRO A 491 -17.01 -13.29 -2.18
CA PRO A 491 -17.10 -12.45 -0.99
C PRO A 491 -16.11 -11.29 -1.04
N ASP A 492 -16.59 -10.09 -0.74
CA ASP A 492 -15.80 -8.86 -0.69
C ASP A 492 -16.43 -7.90 0.32
N LEU A 493 -15.66 -7.52 1.34
CA LEU A 493 -16.09 -6.61 2.40
C LEU A 493 -16.51 -5.25 1.83
N GLY A 494 -15.89 -4.79 0.73
CA GLY A 494 -16.19 -3.52 0.08
C GLY A 494 -17.67 -3.37 -0.31
N ARG A 495 -18.33 -4.47 -0.66
CA ARG A 495 -19.75 -4.49 -1.04
C ARG A 495 -20.69 -4.07 0.08
N ALA A 496 -20.26 -4.16 1.34
CA ALA A 496 -21.09 -3.79 2.50
C ALA A 496 -21.45 -2.30 2.50
N VAL A 497 -20.61 -1.46 1.88
CA VAL A 497 -20.77 0.01 1.84
C VAL A 497 -21.03 0.56 0.44
N GLU A 498 -21.35 -0.30 -0.53
CA GLU A 498 -21.75 0.16 -1.86
C GLU A 498 -23.01 1.06 -1.77
N GLY A 499 -22.92 2.22 -2.42
CA GLY A 499 -23.98 3.22 -2.42
C GLY A 499 -24.17 3.96 -1.09
N VAL A 500 -23.26 3.80 -0.12
CA VAL A 500 -23.27 4.52 1.15
C VAL A 500 -22.24 5.66 1.10
N GLU A 501 -22.60 6.83 1.62
CA GLU A 501 -21.67 7.95 1.74
C GLU A 501 -20.55 7.60 2.73
N GLY A 502 -19.29 7.82 2.32
CA GLY A 502 -18.14 7.49 3.15
C GLY A 502 -18.08 8.32 4.42
N VAL A 503 -17.78 7.67 5.55
CA VAL A 503 -17.66 8.32 6.87
C VAL A 503 -16.19 8.33 7.29
N ARG A 504 -15.73 9.46 7.85
CA ARG A 504 -14.38 9.54 8.43
C ARG A 504 -14.24 8.59 9.61
N ASN A 505 -13.07 8.00 9.74
CA ASN A 505 -12.80 7.06 10.81
C ASN A 505 -12.37 7.81 12.09
N PRO A 506 -13.18 7.80 13.17
CA PRO A 506 -12.85 8.52 14.39
C PRO A 506 -11.59 7.99 15.10
N VAL A 507 -11.26 6.70 14.95
CA VAL A 507 -10.03 6.12 15.52
C VAL A 507 -8.80 6.72 14.86
N LEU A 508 -8.83 6.87 13.53
CA LEU A 508 -7.70 7.46 12.81
C LEU A 508 -7.59 8.96 13.06
N ASP A 509 -8.73 9.66 13.18
CA ASP A 509 -8.76 11.08 13.52
C ASP A 509 -8.15 11.33 14.91
N GLU A 510 -8.50 10.51 15.91
CA GLU A 510 -7.90 10.57 17.25
C GLU A 510 -6.38 10.34 17.22
N LEU A 511 -5.93 9.31 16.49
CA LEU A 511 -4.50 8.99 16.36
C LEU A 511 -3.73 10.12 15.66
N TRP A 512 -4.34 10.72 14.63
CA TRP A 512 -3.77 11.86 13.92
C TRP A 512 -3.68 13.09 14.82
N ASP A 513 -4.74 13.41 15.55
CA ASP A 513 -4.80 14.57 16.45
C ASP A 513 -3.78 14.42 17.59
N GLY A 514 -3.67 13.21 18.16
CA GLY A 514 -2.67 12.90 19.18
C GLY A 514 -1.23 13.10 18.70
N TRP A 515 -0.90 12.59 17.50
CA TRP A 515 0.42 12.78 16.92
C TRP A 515 0.68 14.23 16.50
N SER A 516 -0.28 14.87 15.83
CA SER A 516 -0.13 16.25 15.34
C SER A 516 -0.05 17.27 16.48
N ALA A 517 -0.62 16.99 17.65
CA ALA A 517 -0.42 17.79 18.86
C ALA A 517 1.03 17.78 19.36
N CYS A 518 1.82 16.76 18.99
CA CYS A 518 3.26 16.71 19.27
C CYS A 518 4.09 17.50 18.24
N LEU A 519 3.48 17.94 17.14
CA LEU A 519 4.07 18.84 16.16
C LEU A 519 3.80 20.30 16.56
N PRO A 520 4.66 21.26 16.15
CA PRO A 520 4.46 22.67 16.46
C PRO A 520 3.10 23.17 15.92
N ALA A 521 2.35 23.87 16.77
CA ALA A 521 0.96 24.31 16.53
C ALA A 521 0.74 25.22 15.30
N LYS A 522 1.80 25.68 14.63
CA LYS A 522 1.70 26.38 13.36
C LYS A 522 2.31 25.52 12.26
N PRO A 523 1.51 25.02 11.29
CA PRO A 523 2.06 24.50 10.07
C PRO A 523 2.97 25.59 9.49
N ILE A 524 4.20 25.21 9.15
CA ILE A 524 4.97 26.02 8.23
C ILE A 524 4.21 25.96 6.90
N THR A 525 3.34 26.95 6.64
CA THR A 525 2.75 27.06 5.30
C THR A 525 3.91 27.25 4.32
N PRO A 526 3.85 26.69 3.10
CA PRO A 526 4.85 26.96 2.07
C PRO A 526 5.08 28.47 1.90
N GLU A 527 4.03 29.29 1.99
CA GLU A 527 4.13 30.75 1.95
C GLU A 527 4.96 31.35 3.11
N SER A 528 4.83 30.82 4.33
CA SER A 528 5.64 31.25 5.48
C SER A 528 7.11 30.79 5.38
N TYR A 529 7.34 29.64 4.73
CA TYR A 529 8.67 29.13 4.39
C TYR A 529 9.38 30.02 3.35
N TYR A 530 8.64 30.46 2.33
CA TYR A 530 9.19 31.27 1.24
C TYR A 530 9.33 32.77 1.56
N ARG A 531 8.39 33.38 2.31
CA ARG A 531 8.53 34.79 2.73
C ARG A 531 9.79 35.04 3.57
N ARG A 532 10.29 34.03 4.30
CA ARG A 532 11.55 34.12 5.06
C ARG A 532 12.80 33.97 4.18
N LYS A 533 12.75 33.24 3.06
CA LYS A 533 13.89 33.14 2.13
C LYS A 533 14.09 34.44 1.32
N THR A 534 13.02 35.17 1.00
CA THR A 534 13.12 36.44 0.26
C THR A 534 13.55 37.64 1.10
N SER A 535 13.48 37.57 2.44
CA SER A 535 13.84 38.67 3.34
C SER A 535 15.27 38.61 3.90
N VAL A 536 16.04 37.55 3.59
CA VAL A 536 17.45 37.38 4.02
C VAL A 536 18.44 37.71 2.88
N VAL A 537 17.93 38.10 1.71
CA VAL A 537 18.72 38.60 0.58
C VAL A 537 18.33 40.06 0.32
N HIS A 538 18.58 40.93 1.30
CA HIS A 538 18.70 42.38 1.11
C HIS A 538 19.61 42.99 2.17
#